data_AF-A0A2V7KDR7-F1
#
_entry.id   AF-A0A2V7KDR7-F1
#
_cell.length_a   1.000
_cell.length_b   1.000
_cell.length_c   1.000
_cell.angle_alpha   90.00
_cell.angle_beta   90.00
_cell.angle_gamma   90.00
#
_symmetry.space_group_name_H-M   'P 1'
#
loop_
_entity.id
_entity.type
_entity.pdbx_description
1 polymer ?
#
loop_
_entity_poly.entity_id
_entity_poly.type
_entity_poly.pdbx_seq_one_letter_code
_entity_poly.pdbx_strand_id
1 'polypeptide(L)'
;VFYPGAQSVYVFNSLADFYTAADSYLANPARTVSPVTLRRFQYRYANIPGLTEPVQPLDVLYSGAYVQDVWQPTQNLTLTGGLRVDVPTFKNTAYDNAVADTMTFRNANGAPIHYNSGALPGANLLWSPRLGFNYDVGGTHNTQIRGGTG
;
A
#
# COMPACT_ATOMS: atom_id res chain seq x y z
N VAL A 1 14.77 -2.67 1.02
CA VAL A 1 13.63 -3.13 0.19
C VAL A 1 14.14 -4.20 -0.79
N PHE A 2 13.36 -5.25 -1.09
CA PHE A 2 13.76 -6.28 -2.07
C PHE A 2 13.21 -5.92 -3.47
N TYR A 3 14.08 -5.67 -4.44
CA TYR A 3 13.70 -5.38 -5.83
C TYR A 3 14.50 -6.29 -6.79
N PRO A 4 13.93 -7.45 -7.18
CA PRO A 4 14.65 -8.48 -7.93
C PRO A 4 15.07 -7.99 -9.32
N GLY A 5 16.32 -8.28 -9.67
CA GLY A 5 16.92 -7.91 -10.97
C GLY A 5 17.73 -6.62 -10.96
N ALA A 6 17.87 -5.92 -9.82
CA ALA A 6 18.86 -4.85 -9.69
C ALA A 6 20.31 -5.33 -9.83
N GLN A 7 20.58 -6.58 -9.44
CA GLN A 7 21.87 -7.25 -9.65
C GLN A 7 21.93 -8.02 -10.97
N SER A 8 21.04 -7.69 -11.91
CA SER A 8 20.79 -8.41 -13.16
C SER A 8 20.15 -9.79 -12.96
N VAL A 9 19.56 -10.32 -14.04
CA VAL A 9 19.02 -11.68 -14.12
C VAL A 9 19.71 -12.41 -15.25
N TYR A 10 20.29 -13.56 -14.94
CA TYR A 10 20.97 -14.45 -15.88
C TYR A 10 20.15 -15.71 -16.05
N VAL A 11 19.85 -16.05 -17.30
CA VAL A 11 19.13 -17.28 -17.64
C VAL A 11 19.96 -18.05 -18.67
N PHE A 12 20.34 -19.27 -18.31
CA PHE A 12 21.12 -20.18 -19.15
C PHE A 12 20.18 -21.06 -19.99
N ASN A 13 20.68 -21.60 -21.11
CA ASN A 13 19.89 -22.54 -21.93
C ASN A 13 19.85 -23.93 -21.28
N SER A 14 20.88 -24.28 -20.53
CA SER A 14 21.03 -25.58 -19.88
C SER A 14 21.81 -25.46 -18.56
N LEU A 15 21.78 -26.53 -17.76
CA LEU A 15 22.64 -26.63 -16.57
C LEU A 15 24.13 -26.77 -16.95
N ALA A 16 24.45 -27.38 -18.10
CA ALA A 16 25.81 -27.48 -18.61
C ALA A 16 26.39 -26.10 -18.96
N ASP A 17 25.59 -25.21 -19.55
CA ASP A 17 25.98 -23.83 -19.83
C ASP A 17 26.29 -23.07 -18.54
N PHE A 18 25.47 -23.28 -17.49
CA PHE A 18 25.70 -22.69 -16.18
C PHE A 18 27.03 -23.13 -15.57
N TYR A 19 27.31 -24.44 -15.54
CA TYR A 19 28.59 -24.95 -15.03
C TYR A 19 29.78 -24.44 -15.85
N THR A 20 29.68 -24.46 -17.19
CA THR A 20 30.73 -23.90 -18.07
C THR A 20 31.03 -22.44 -17.76
N ALA A 21 30.00 -21.61 -17.54
CA ALA A 21 30.16 -20.20 -17.18
C ALA A 21 30.74 -20.01 -15.77
N ALA A 22 30.36 -20.85 -14.81
CA ALA A 22 30.83 -20.80 -13.43
C ALA A 22 32.30 -21.24 -13.33
N ASP A 23 32.65 -22.39 -13.92
CA ASP A 23 34.01 -22.94 -13.89
C ASP A 23 35.00 -22.01 -14.60
N SER A 24 34.59 -21.39 -15.72
CA SER A 24 35.43 -20.39 -16.40
C SER A 24 35.70 -19.15 -15.55
N TYR A 25 34.76 -18.74 -14.68
CA TYR A 25 34.98 -17.65 -13.73
C TYR A 25 35.91 -18.07 -12.59
N LEU A 26 35.74 -19.29 -12.05
CA LEU A 26 36.63 -19.82 -11.01
C LEU A 26 38.08 -19.95 -11.50
N ALA A 27 38.27 -20.34 -12.77
CA ALA A 27 39.58 -20.44 -13.39
C ALA A 27 40.22 -19.06 -13.70
N ASN A 28 39.40 -18.06 -14.03
CA ASN A 28 39.85 -16.69 -14.28
C ASN A 28 38.82 -15.66 -13.77
N PRO A 29 38.96 -15.21 -12.51
CA PRO A 29 38.05 -14.22 -11.93
C PRO A 29 38.08 -12.85 -12.63
N ALA A 30 39.14 -12.56 -13.39
CA ALA A 30 39.30 -11.29 -14.12
C ALA A 30 38.66 -11.31 -15.53
N ARG A 31 37.91 -12.36 -15.90
CA ARG A 31 37.29 -12.46 -17.23
C ARG A 31 36.25 -11.36 -17.46
N THR A 32 36.26 -10.77 -18.66
CA THR A 32 35.30 -9.73 -19.07
C THR A 32 34.15 -10.26 -19.93
N VAL A 33 34.25 -11.50 -20.42
CA VAL A 33 33.23 -12.14 -21.28
C VAL A 33 32.90 -13.55 -20.78
N SER A 34 31.67 -14.01 -21.04
CA SER A 34 31.22 -15.38 -20.76
C SER A 34 31.54 -16.30 -21.95
N PRO A 35 32.01 -17.54 -21.72
CA PRO A 35 32.24 -18.50 -22.80
C PRO A 35 30.94 -19.08 -23.38
N VAL A 36 29.80 -18.85 -22.73
CA VAL A 36 28.47 -19.30 -23.19
C VAL A 36 27.57 -18.11 -23.48
N THR A 37 26.71 -18.28 -24.48
CA THR A 37 25.65 -17.33 -24.81
C THR A 37 24.45 -17.56 -23.90
N LEU A 38 24.07 -16.55 -23.14
CA LEU A 38 22.91 -16.61 -22.25
C LEU A 38 21.61 -16.64 -23.05
N ARG A 39 20.62 -17.42 -22.57
CA ARG A 39 19.24 -17.38 -23.09
C ARG A 39 18.61 -16.01 -22.86
N ARG A 40 18.86 -15.42 -21.69
CA ARG A 40 18.38 -14.09 -21.33
C ARG A 40 19.33 -13.43 -20.35
N PHE A 41 19.66 -12.18 -20.65
CA PHE A 41 20.24 -11.23 -19.71
C PHE A 41 19.24 -10.10 -19.51
N GLN A 42 18.95 -9.74 -18.26
CA GLN A 42 18.12 -8.58 -17.94
C GLN A 42 18.85 -7.71 -16.94
N TYR A 43 18.95 -6.43 -17.23
CA TYR A 43 19.40 -5.40 -16.29
C TYR A 43 18.26 -4.42 -16.06
N ARG A 44 18.03 -4.06 -14.80
CA ARG A 44 16.96 -3.13 -14.41
C ARG A 44 17.55 -2.05 -13.54
N TYR A 45 17.17 -0.81 -13.81
CA TYR A 45 17.59 0.36 -13.06
C TYR A 45 16.42 1.34 -12.92
N ALA A 46 16.48 2.20 -11.90
CA ALA A 46 15.50 3.27 -11.72
C ALA A 46 15.74 4.37 -12.76
N ASN A 47 14.70 4.75 -13.50
CA ASN A 47 14.78 5.80 -14.53
C ASN A 47 14.39 7.19 -13.98
N ILE A 48 14.56 7.42 -12.68
CA ILE A 48 14.26 8.69 -12.01
C ILE A 48 15.57 9.27 -11.49
N PRO A 49 15.97 10.49 -11.90
CA PRO A 49 17.22 11.11 -11.46
C PRO A 49 17.31 11.22 -9.93
N GLY A 50 18.44 10.82 -9.36
CA GLY A 50 18.67 10.85 -7.90
C GLY A 50 18.03 9.71 -7.11
N LEU A 51 17.18 8.90 -7.74
CA LEU A 51 16.54 7.75 -7.10
C LEU A 51 17.40 6.49 -7.29
N THR A 52 18.07 6.04 -6.22
CA THR A 52 18.91 4.84 -6.25
C THR A 52 18.11 3.55 -6.06
N GLU A 53 17.07 3.60 -5.24
CA GLU A 53 16.15 2.48 -5.01
C GLU A 53 14.77 2.80 -5.58
N PRO A 54 14.13 1.90 -6.34
CA PRO A 54 12.82 2.14 -6.97
C PRO A 54 11.68 2.03 -5.94
N VAL A 55 11.75 2.84 -4.88
CA VAL A 55 10.74 2.94 -3.82
C VAL A 55 9.88 4.17 -4.07
N GLN A 56 8.56 4.01 -3.95
CA GLN A 56 7.63 5.15 -3.91
C GLN A 56 7.40 5.52 -2.44
N PRO A 57 7.93 6.66 -1.96
CA PRO A 57 7.60 7.13 -0.63
C PRO A 57 6.14 7.59 -0.57
N LEU A 58 5.45 7.25 0.51
CA LEU A 58 4.09 7.68 0.77
C LEU A 58 4.00 8.24 2.18
N ASP A 59 3.81 9.57 2.27
CA ASP A 59 3.60 10.26 3.53
C ASP A 59 2.11 10.53 3.73
N VAL A 60 1.56 9.99 4.81
CA VAL A 60 0.17 10.20 5.21
C VAL A 60 0.11 10.73 6.63
N LEU A 61 -0.58 11.86 6.81
CA LEU A 61 -0.93 12.38 8.13
C LEU A 61 -2.34 11.88 8.49
N TYR A 62 -2.44 11.10 9.57
CA TYR A 62 -3.72 10.68 10.13
C TYR A 62 -4.09 11.59 11.29
N SER A 63 -5.03 12.50 11.05
CA SER A 63 -5.64 13.31 12.12
C SER A 63 -6.99 12.72 12.50
N GLY A 64 -7.38 12.78 13.76
CA GLY A 64 -8.69 12.27 14.16
C GLY A 64 -9.15 12.80 15.51
N ALA A 65 -10.46 12.79 15.71
CA ALA A 65 -11.11 13.19 16.94
C ALA A 65 -12.14 12.13 17.36
N TYR A 66 -12.33 11.98 18.66
CA TYR A 66 -13.29 11.06 19.24
C TYR A 66 -14.07 11.73 20.35
N VAL A 67 -15.39 11.55 20.33
CA VAL A 67 -16.28 11.94 21.42
C VAL A 67 -17.17 10.75 21.76
N GLN A 68 -17.42 10.55 23.06
CA GLN A 68 -18.35 9.54 23.54
C GLN A 68 -19.08 10.09 24.75
N ASP A 69 -20.36 9.75 24.83
CA ASP A 69 -21.19 9.96 26.01
C ASP A 69 -21.77 8.63 26.50
N VAL A 70 -21.98 8.56 27.82
CA VAL A 70 -22.62 7.43 28.49
C VAL A 70 -23.82 7.99 29.25
N TRP A 71 -25.00 7.60 28.80
CA TRP A 71 -26.24 8.07 29.35
C TRP A 71 -26.96 6.96 30.09
N GLN A 72 -27.43 7.25 31.30
CA GLN A 72 -28.24 6.36 32.12
C GLN A 72 -29.66 6.92 32.26
N PRO A 73 -30.55 6.68 31.28
CA PRO A 73 -31.94 7.13 31.37
C PRO A 73 -32.68 6.57 32.58
N THR A 74 -32.31 5.36 33.01
CA THR A 74 -32.86 4.69 34.20
C THR A 74 -31.72 4.02 34.97
N GLN A 75 -31.98 3.58 36.20
CA GLN A 75 -30.98 2.88 37.02
C GLN A 75 -30.54 1.53 36.43
N ASN A 76 -31.33 0.96 35.53
CA ASN A 76 -31.10 -0.36 34.94
C ASN A 76 -30.81 -0.33 33.44
N LEU A 77 -30.70 0.85 32.82
CA LEU A 77 -30.36 1.00 31.41
C LEU A 77 -29.20 1.98 31.26
N THR A 78 -28.13 1.51 30.63
CA THR A 78 -27.01 2.35 30.18
C THR A 78 -26.96 2.34 28.66
N LEU A 79 -26.92 3.51 28.06
CA LEU A 79 -26.74 3.73 26.64
C LEU A 79 -25.40 4.42 26.42
N THR A 80 -24.64 3.95 25.43
CA THR A 80 -23.35 4.54 25.06
C THR A 80 -23.45 5.01 23.62
N GLY A 81 -23.19 6.29 23.39
CA GLY A 81 -23.11 6.89 22.06
C GLY A 81 -21.73 7.46 21.82
N GLY A 82 -21.09 7.12 20.71
CA GLY A 82 -19.78 7.64 20.35
C GLY A 82 -19.68 7.98 18.87
N LEU A 83 -18.84 8.95 18.55
CA LEU A 83 -18.50 9.31 17.19
C LEU A 83 -17.00 9.53 17.08
N ARG A 84 -16.37 8.79 16.17
CA ARG A 84 -14.99 9.04 15.73
C ARG A 84 -15.00 9.62 14.32
N VAL A 85 -14.14 10.58 14.10
CA VAL A 85 -13.88 11.16 12.78
C VAL A 85 -12.38 11.12 12.53
N ASP A 86 -11.97 10.52 11.43
CA ASP A 86 -10.58 10.47 10.97
C ASP A 86 -10.44 11.21 9.63
N VAL A 87 -9.30 11.86 9.42
CA VAL A 87 -8.94 12.61 8.21
C VAL A 87 -7.54 12.21 7.78
N PRO A 88 -7.38 11.19 6.92
CA PRO A 88 -6.10 10.94 6.27
C PRO A 88 -5.82 12.05 5.25
N THR A 89 -4.66 12.69 5.39
CA THR A 89 -4.17 13.70 4.46
C THR A 89 -2.87 13.22 3.83
N PHE A 90 -2.86 13.08 2.51
CA PHE A 90 -1.70 12.63 1.75
C PHE A 90 -0.81 13.83 1.42
N LYS A 91 0.47 13.78 1.78
CA LYS A 91 1.43 14.77 1.30
C LYS A 91 1.76 14.50 -0.16
N ASN A 92 2.18 15.53 -0.90
CA ASN A 92 2.59 15.37 -2.29
C ASN A 92 3.98 14.68 -2.39
N THR A 93 3.98 13.35 -2.29
CA THR A 93 5.19 12.51 -2.46
C THR A 93 5.13 11.65 -3.72
N ALA A 94 4.13 11.84 -4.57
CA ALA A 94 4.00 11.07 -5.79
C ALA A 94 5.05 11.48 -6.82
N TYR A 95 5.53 10.49 -7.58
CA TYR A 95 6.34 10.72 -8.77
C TYR A 95 5.43 10.83 -10.00
N ASP A 96 5.28 12.05 -10.52
CA ASP A 96 4.52 12.33 -11.73
C ASP A 96 5.20 11.75 -12.98
N ASN A 97 4.36 11.33 -13.93
CA ASN A 97 4.76 10.95 -15.28
C ASN A 97 4.16 11.94 -16.28
N ALA A 98 4.86 13.05 -16.51
CA ALA A 98 4.43 14.12 -17.41
C ALA A 98 4.10 13.65 -18.82
N VAL A 99 4.70 12.55 -19.30
CA VAL A 99 4.37 11.99 -20.62
C VAL A 99 3.00 11.31 -20.57
N ALA A 100 2.75 10.46 -19.57
CA ALA A 100 1.46 9.79 -19.40
C ALA A 100 0.32 10.79 -19.18
N ASP A 101 0.57 11.86 -18.42
CA ASP A 101 -0.43 12.88 -18.11
C ASP A 101 -0.88 13.69 -19.34
N THR A 102 -0.07 13.73 -20.40
CA THR A 102 -0.43 14.37 -21.69
C THR A 102 -1.29 13.47 -22.57
N MET A 103 -1.41 12.18 -22.25
CA MET A 103 -2.14 11.22 -23.08
C MET A 103 -3.65 11.28 -22.84
N THR A 104 -4.41 10.98 -23.90
CA THR A 104 -5.86 10.76 -23.82
C THR A 104 -6.15 9.26 -23.84
N PHE A 105 -6.79 8.78 -22.77
CA PHE A 105 -7.28 7.42 -22.65
C PHE A 105 -8.79 7.37 -22.96
N ARG A 106 -9.38 6.17 -22.91
CA ARG A 106 -10.84 5.98 -23.05
C ARG A 106 -11.40 5.37 -21.77
N ASN A 107 -12.52 5.91 -21.29
CA ASN A 107 -13.26 5.32 -20.18
C ASN A 107 -14.12 4.13 -20.64
N ALA A 108 -14.87 3.52 -19.71
CA ALA A 108 -15.72 2.36 -19.98
C ALA A 108 -16.79 2.61 -21.06
N ASN A 109 -17.19 3.86 -21.29
CA ASN A 109 -18.17 4.26 -22.30
C ASN A 109 -17.50 4.70 -23.63
N GLY A 110 -16.17 4.55 -23.75
CA GLY A 110 -15.40 4.93 -24.93
C GLY A 110 -15.08 6.42 -25.07
N ALA A 111 -15.51 7.26 -24.11
CA ALA A 111 -15.27 8.70 -24.11
C ALA A 111 -13.84 9.03 -23.65
N PRO A 112 -13.25 10.14 -24.16
CA PRO A 112 -11.90 10.54 -23.80
C PRO A 112 -11.80 10.86 -22.30
N ILE A 113 -10.70 10.43 -21.66
CA ILE A 113 -10.38 10.73 -20.27
C ILE A 113 -8.87 10.97 -20.12
N HIS A 114 -8.51 11.89 -19.23
CA HIS A 114 -7.13 12.18 -18.85
C HIS A 114 -6.91 11.76 -17.40
N TYR A 115 -5.70 11.30 -17.09
CA TYR A 115 -5.29 10.95 -15.73
C TYR A 115 -4.10 11.81 -15.33
N ASN A 116 -4.06 12.18 -14.05
CA ASN A 116 -2.89 12.75 -13.41
C ASN A 116 -2.24 11.64 -12.57
N SER A 117 -1.05 11.22 -12.98
CA SER A 117 -0.31 10.10 -12.37
C SER A 117 0.23 10.41 -10.97
N GLY A 118 0.36 11.68 -10.60
CA GLY A 118 0.73 12.16 -9.27
C GLY A 118 -0.44 12.60 -8.40
N ALA A 119 -1.69 12.50 -8.90
CA ALA A 119 -2.86 12.83 -8.10
C ALA A 119 -3.07 11.82 -6.96
N LEU A 120 -2.78 12.26 -5.74
CA LEU A 120 -3.07 11.52 -4.52
C LEU A 120 -4.49 11.82 -4.01
N PRO A 121 -5.10 10.92 -3.21
CA PRO A 121 -6.42 11.16 -2.66
C PRO A 121 -6.46 12.47 -1.84
N GLY A 122 -7.51 13.26 -2.06
CA GLY A 122 -7.81 14.41 -1.22
C GLY A 122 -8.15 14.02 0.21
N ALA A 123 -8.05 14.98 1.13
CA ALA A 123 -8.47 14.76 2.53
C ALA A 123 -9.98 14.47 2.58
N ASN A 124 -10.33 13.29 3.08
CA ASN A 124 -11.71 12.83 3.21
C ASN A 124 -12.03 12.57 4.69
N LEU A 125 -13.18 13.03 5.14
CA LEU A 125 -13.69 12.74 6.48
C LEU A 125 -14.23 11.30 6.52
N LEU A 126 -13.62 10.46 7.36
CA LEU A 126 -14.05 9.10 7.62
C LEU A 126 -14.81 9.07 8.95
N TRP A 127 -16.10 8.75 8.89
CA TRP A 127 -16.97 8.74 10.06
C TRP A 127 -17.12 7.31 10.59
N SER A 128 -16.97 7.14 11.90
CA SER A 128 -17.17 5.85 12.58
C SER A 128 -18.09 6.05 13.80
N PRO A 129 -19.42 6.04 13.60
CA PRO A 129 -20.39 6.09 14.70
C PRO A 129 -20.37 4.79 15.49
N ARG A 130 -20.59 4.86 16.80
CA ARG A 130 -20.67 3.71 17.71
C ARG A 130 -21.87 3.85 18.62
N LEU A 131 -22.65 2.79 18.72
CA LEU A 131 -23.81 2.72 19.60
C LEU A 131 -23.73 1.45 20.42
N GLY A 132 -23.96 1.56 21.72
CA GLY A 132 -23.98 0.43 22.65
C GLY A 132 -25.09 0.58 23.66
N PHE A 133 -25.54 -0.55 24.22
CA PHE A 133 -26.47 -0.57 25.33
C PHE A 133 -26.11 -1.69 26.32
N ASN A 134 -26.49 -1.46 27.57
CA ASN A 134 -26.47 -2.45 28.63
C ASN A 134 -27.77 -2.31 29.43
N TYR A 135 -28.54 -3.37 29.51
CA TYR A 135 -29.81 -3.41 30.22
C TYR A 135 -29.79 -4.51 31.29
N ASP A 136 -30.03 -4.13 32.54
CA ASP A 136 -30.23 -5.04 33.66
C ASP A 136 -31.74 -5.31 33.82
N VAL A 137 -32.16 -6.52 33.46
CA VAL A 137 -33.58 -6.90 33.38
C VAL A 137 -34.26 -6.80 34.75
N GLY A 138 -33.53 -7.08 35.83
CA GLY A 138 -34.07 -7.16 37.18
C GLY A 138 -33.60 -6.06 38.14
N GLY A 139 -32.76 -5.13 37.70
CA GLY A 139 -32.14 -4.10 38.58
C GLY A 139 -31.23 -4.68 39.68
N THR A 140 -30.92 -5.98 39.61
CA THR A 140 -30.13 -6.74 40.58
C THR A 140 -28.80 -7.21 39.99
N HIS A 141 -28.51 -6.83 38.75
CA HIS A 141 -27.33 -7.19 37.96
C HIS A 141 -27.18 -8.69 37.67
N ASN A 142 -28.16 -9.51 38.02
CA ASN A 142 -28.17 -10.96 37.82
C ASN A 142 -28.43 -11.37 36.36
N THR A 143 -29.23 -10.59 35.63
CA THR A 143 -29.57 -10.85 34.22
C THR A 143 -29.35 -9.58 33.41
N GLN A 144 -28.37 -9.62 32.50
CA GLN A 144 -27.98 -8.45 31.71
C GLN A 144 -28.04 -8.74 30.21
N ILE A 145 -28.60 -7.81 29.44
CA ILE A 145 -28.63 -7.84 27.98
C ILE A 145 -27.74 -6.72 27.46
N ARG A 146 -26.77 -7.07 26.62
CA ARG A 146 -25.76 -6.15 26.09
C ARG A 146 -25.70 -6.28 24.58
N GLY A 147 -25.48 -5.16 23.91
CA GLY A 147 -25.28 -5.15 22.47
C GLY A 147 -24.76 -3.81 21.99
N GLY A 148 -24.32 -3.78 20.74
CA GLY A 148 -23.83 -2.57 20.10
C GLY A 148 -23.50 -2.78 18.64
N THR A 149 -23.22 -1.68 17.95
CA THR A 149 -22.79 -1.62 16.56
C THR A 149 -21.81 -0.46 16.37
N GLY A 150 -20.90 -0.59 15.40
CA GLY A 150 -19.91 0.43 15.05
C GLY A 150 -18.79 -0.10 14.17
#